data_AF-K9Y962-F1
#
_entry.id   AF-K9Y962-F1
#
_cell.length_a   1.000
_cell.length_b   1.000
_cell.length_c   1.000
_cell.angle_alpha   90.00
_cell.angle_beta   90.00
_cell.angle_gamma   90.00
#
_symmetry.space_group_name_H-M   'P 1'
#
loop_
_entity.id
_entity.type
_entity.pdbx_description
1 polymer ?
#
loop_
_entity_poly.entity_id
_entity_poly.type
_entity_poly.pdbx_seq_one_letter_code
_entity_poly.pdbx_strand_id
1 'polypeptide(L)'
;MTSSDRLLERMNRPDFYPHFTNDSIQQLQTHISYIFLTGEYAYKLKKPLDLGFLDFSTLEKRHYYCQQELDLNQPIAPDIYLGVLPITQQENTLELNGKGQVIEYVLKMRQFPQSALLSVMQREGQLSESLIAQLGKRVATFHQHAKTSDYISQFGKPRVIAEAINNNYKQTEKYIGITQTEKQFQETKAFTENFLKTRESLFQARVDQGLIRECHGDLHLKNICWWRDKIQLFDRIEFNEPFRFVDVMYDVAFTVMDLQFRGCPDFANVFLNCYLEQTGDWEGIQVLPLYLSRQAYVRAKVNSLMLDDPHIGAEDKQHASEQASQYYHLAWEYTRPQTGRLWMMSGLSGSGKTTIAQEMAKQQQAIHLRSDAVRKHLAGIDVEDTGSEEIYTAEMSQKTYNRLLALGTLLASQGWSVILDAKYDRKDLRQAVIREAKKYQLPLQIVYCDAPIEVLRDRVANRSGDISDATPDLLAKQRANAEPFTKAEQAYLVTLDTSQDWKQLSETLANL
;
A
#
# COMPACT_ATOMS: atom_id res chain seq x y z
N MET A 1 26.05 32.05 -18.89
CA MET A 1 25.31 30.76 -18.87
C MET A 1 26.29 29.66 -18.54
N THR A 2 25.97 28.85 -17.54
CA THR A 2 26.75 27.64 -17.24
C THR A 2 26.58 26.61 -18.35
N SER A 3 27.47 25.60 -18.42
CA SER A 3 27.32 24.48 -19.37
C SER A 3 25.97 23.76 -19.19
N SER A 4 25.47 23.70 -17.96
CA SER A 4 24.17 23.10 -17.61
C SER A 4 23.00 23.92 -18.17
N ASP A 5 23.05 25.26 -18.07
CA ASP A 5 21.98 26.13 -18.61
C ASP A 5 21.83 25.98 -20.12
N ARG A 6 22.97 25.90 -20.84
CA ARG A 6 22.97 25.69 -22.30
C ARG A 6 22.35 24.35 -22.69
N LEU A 7 22.61 23.30 -21.91
CA LEU A 7 22.02 21.98 -22.13
C LEU A 7 20.50 22.00 -21.93
N LEU A 8 20.02 22.57 -20.82
CA LEU A 8 18.60 22.67 -20.54
C LEU A 8 17.87 23.52 -21.60
N GLU A 9 18.46 24.63 -22.04
CA GLU A 9 17.90 25.43 -23.13
C GLU A 9 17.79 24.61 -24.43
N ARG A 10 18.83 23.85 -24.79
CA ARG A 10 18.80 22.99 -25.97
C ARG A 10 17.70 21.94 -25.89
N MET A 11 17.57 21.27 -24.74
CA MET A 11 16.57 20.21 -24.53
C MET A 11 15.12 20.74 -24.55
N ASN A 12 14.91 22.04 -24.35
CA ASN A 12 13.59 22.65 -24.50
C ASN A 12 13.20 22.94 -25.96
N ARG A 13 14.10 22.71 -26.93
CA ARG A 13 13.80 22.94 -28.35
C ARG A 13 13.31 21.66 -29.05
N PRO A 14 12.17 21.70 -29.77
CA PRO A 14 11.64 20.58 -30.55
C PRO A 14 12.66 19.85 -31.45
N ASP A 15 13.51 20.62 -32.14
CA ASP A 15 14.50 20.12 -33.10
C ASP A 15 15.66 19.34 -32.47
N PHE A 16 15.75 19.29 -31.13
CA PHE A 16 16.71 18.46 -30.42
C PHE A 16 16.38 16.96 -30.49
N TYR A 17 15.09 16.63 -30.65
CA TYR A 17 14.61 15.26 -30.56
C TYR A 17 14.44 14.64 -31.96
N PRO A 18 14.85 13.37 -32.18
CA PRO A 18 14.85 12.73 -33.49
C PRO A 18 13.47 12.20 -33.93
N HIS A 19 12.39 12.70 -33.33
CA HIS A 19 11.01 12.30 -33.59
C HIS A 19 10.11 13.53 -33.55
N PHE A 20 8.86 13.38 -34.00
CA PHE A 20 7.87 14.44 -33.89
C PHE A 20 7.67 14.82 -32.41
N THR A 21 7.63 16.12 -32.13
CA THR A 21 7.32 16.65 -30.80
C THR A 21 6.18 17.67 -30.89
N ASN A 22 5.55 17.94 -29.76
CA ASN A 22 4.68 19.11 -29.65
C ASN A 22 5.47 20.41 -29.88
N ASP A 23 4.78 21.49 -30.25
CA ASP A 23 5.40 22.81 -30.50
C ASP A 23 6.10 23.38 -29.25
N SER A 24 5.64 22.98 -28.06
CA SER A 24 6.29 23.30 -26.79
C SER A 24 6.68 22.04 -26.03
N ILE A 25 7.94 22.00 -25.57
CA ILE A 25 8.45 20.98 -24.66
C ILE A 25 8.09 21.41 -23.24
N GLN A 26 7.32 20.59 -22.53
CA GLN A 26 7.02 20.88 -21.12
C GLN A 26 8.15 20.31 -20.26
N GLN A 27 8.85 21.19 -19.54
CA GLN A 27 9.85 20.81 -18.56
C GLN A 27 9.23 20.72 -17.16
N LEU A 28 9.35 19.56 -16.53
CA LEU A 28 9.07 19.36 -15.11
C LEU A 28 10.38 19.26 -14.33
N GLN A 29 10.36 19.67 -13.07
CA GLN A 29 11.52 19.62 -12.20
C GLN A 29 11.18 18.89 -10.90
N THR A 30 12.05 17.96 -10.51
CA THR A 30 12.04 17.32 -9.20
C THR A 30 13.25 17.79 -8.38
N HIS A 31 13.40 17.30 -7.15
CA HIS A 31 14.58 17.60 -6.32
C HIS A 31 15.89 17.14 -6.99
N ILE A 32 15.87 16.05 -7.77
CA ILE A 32 17.09 15.37 -8.25
C ILE A 32 17.16 15.22 -9.78
N SER A 33 16.13 15.64 -10.51
CA SER A 33 16.07 15.48 -11.98
C SER A 33 15.24 16.58 -12.67
N TYR A 34 15.49 16.75 -13.96
CA TYR A 34 14.62 17.44 -14.91
C TYR A 34 13.92 16.41 -15.80
N ILE A 35 12.68 16.64 -16.16
CA ILE A 35 11.89 15.75 -17.03
C ILE A 35 11.36 16.58 -18.20
N PHE A 36 11.66 16.17 -19.43
CA PHE A 36 11.22 16.84 -20.64
C PHE A 36 10.13 16.01 -21.31
N LEU A 37 8.92 16.55 -21.38
CA LEU A 37 7.77 15.92 -22.00
C LEU A 37 7.65 16.40 -23.45
N THR A 38 7.82 15.48 -24.40
CA THR A 38 7.94 15.80 -25.82
C THR A 38 6.74 15.33 -26.65
N GLY A 39 5.68 14.83 -26.02
CA GLY A 39 4.49 14.26 -26.67
C GLY A 39 4.47 12.74 -26.59
N GLU A 40 5.29 12.06 -27.40
CA GLU A 40 5.38 10.59 -27.41
C GLU A 40 6.32 10.04 -26.31
N TYR A 41 7.40 10.76 -26.04
CA TYR A 41 8.46 10.35 -25.11
C TYR A 41 8.63 11.36 -23.99
N ALA A 42 9.20 10.89 -22.89
CA ALA A 42 9.72 11.72 -21.82
C ALA A 42 11.21 11.43 -21.65
N TYR A 43 12.00 12.46 -21.37
CA TYR A 43 13.44 12.32 -21.13
C TYR A 43 13.76 12.82 -19.73
N LYS A 44 14.26 11.93 -18.87
CA LYS A 44 14.66 12.28 -17.50
C LYS A 44 16.18 12.50 -17.46
N LEU A 45 16.57 13.69 -17.04
CA LEU A 45 17.96 14.13 -16.88
C LEU A 45 18.27 14.28 -15.38
N LYS A 46 19.28 13.58 -14.88
CA LYS A 46 19.69 13.67 -13.46
C LYS A 46 20.50 14.96 -13.22
N LYS A 47 20.25 15.63 -12.10
CA LYS A 47 20.97 16.85 -11.71
C LYS A 47 22.38 16.50 -11.22
N PRO A 48 23.42 17.32 -11.51
CA PRO A 48 24.79 17.06 -11.07
C PRO A 48 25.00 17.47 -9.61
N LEU A 49 24.48 16.68 -8.66
CA LEU A 49 24.50 17.01 -7.23
C LEU A 49 24.82 15.81 -6.34
N ASP A 50 25.23 16.07 -5.10
CA ASP A 50 25.44 15.09 -4.03
C ASP A 50 24.66 15.55 -2.79
N LEU A 51 23.76 14.70 -2.29
CA LEU A 51 22.92 14.96 -1.10
C LEU A 51 23.31 14.07 0.09
N GLY A 52 24.42 13.36 0.01
CA GLY A 52 24.90 12.39 1.00
C GLY A 52 24.17 11.04 0.97
N PHE A 53 22.88 11.02 0.61
CA PHE A 53 22.10 9.78 0.40
C PHE A 53 21.99 9.37 -1.08
N LEU A 54 22.42 10.24 -1.99
CA LEU A 54 22.55 10.01 -3.42
C LEU A 54 23.72 10.86 -3.96
N ASP A 55 24.42 10.36 -4.97
CA ASP A 55 25.53 11.08 -5.58
C ASP A 55 25.50 10.97 -7.11
N PHE A 56 25.12 12.07 -7.75
CA PHE A 56 25.05 12.28 -9.20
C PHE A 56 26.13 13.28 -9.69
N SER A 57 27.16 13.52 -8.88
CA SER A 57 28.16 14.58 -9.12
C SER A 57 28.94 14.43 -10.42
N THR A 58 29.26 13.20 -10.84
CA THR A 58 30.03 12.93 -12.06
C THR A 58 29.16 12.34 -13.18
N LEU A 59 29.63 12.46 -14.42
CA LEU A 59 28.96 11.93 -15.60
C LEU A 59 28.81 10.40 -15.52
N GLU A 60 29.83 9.71 -15.02
CA GLU A 60 29.84 8.25 -14.86
C GLU A 60 28.79 7.80 -13.83
N LYS A 61 28.64 8.54 -12.73
CA LYS A 61 27.60 8.28 -11.72
C LYS A 61 26.21 8.49 -12.29
N ARG A 62 25.99 9.56 -13.06
CA ARG A 62 24.69 9.79 -13.72
C ARG A 62 24.37 8.71 -14.74
N HIS A 63 25.34 8.27 -15.54
CA HIS A 63 25.16 7.13 -16.44
C HIS A 63 24.76 5.86 -15.67
N TYR A 64 25.52 5.52 -14.63
CA TYR A 64 25.26 4.36 -13.79
C TYR A 64 23.84 4.39 -13.23
N TYR A 65 23.41 5.49 -12.62
CA TYR A 65 22.07 5.57 -12.02
C TYR A 65 20.95 5.66 -13.06
N CYS A 66 21.18 6.22 -14.25
CA CYS A 66 20.22 6.09 -15.34
C CYS A 66 20.03 4.62 -15.74
N GLN A 67 21.11 3.84 -15.79
CA GLN A 67 21.03 2.40 -16.07
C GLN A 67 20.35 1.63 -14.92
N GLN A 68 20.68 1.95 -13.66
CA GLN A 68 20.00 1.32 -12.51
C GLN A 68 18.50 1.61 -12.49
N GLU A 69 18.09 2.84 -12.79
CA GLU A 69 16.67 3.19 -12.87
C GLU A 69 15.96 2.38 -13.97
N LEU A 70 16.59 2.24 -15.14
CA LEU A 70 16.08 1.40 -16.23
C LEU A 70 15.96 -0.07 -15.80
N ASP A 71 17.03 -0.66 -15.26
CA ASP A 71 17.10 -2.08 -14.89
C ASP A 71 16.08 -2.44 -13.80
N LEU A 72 15.86 -1.54 -12.83
CA LEU A 72 14.94 -1.76 -11.72
C LEU A 72 13.48 -1.55 -12.09
N ASN A 73 13.18 -0.62 -13.00
CA ASN A 73 11.80 -0.25 -13.33
C ASN A 73 11.26 -0.92 -14.58
N GLN A 74 12.11 -1.29 -15.56
CA GLN A 74 11.65 -1.94 -16.79
C GLN A 74 10.88 -3.26 -16.53
N PRO A 75 11.28 -4.14 -15.57
CA PRO A 75 10.50 -5.35 -15.30
C PRO A 75 9.08 -5.10 -14.76
N ILE A 76 8.85 -3.98 -14.08
CA ILE A 76 7.56 -3.66 -13.43
C ILE A 76 6.70 -2.68 -14.26
N ALA A 77 7.32 -1.85 -15.10
CA ALA A 77 6.69 -0.87 -15.98
C ALA A 77 7.36 -0.84 -17.38
N PRO A 78 7.33 -1.96 -18.14
CA PRO A 78 8.06 -2.08 -19.41
C PRO A 78 7.55 -1.14 -20.51
N ASP A 79 6.32 -0.64 -20.41
CA ASP A 79 5.79 0.34 -21.36
C ASP A 79 6.33 1.75 -21.16
N ILE A 80 6.83 2.05 -19.95
CA ILE A 80 7.35 3.35 -19.58
C ILE A 80 8.86 3.42 -19.85
N TYR A 81 9.65 2.41 -19.47
CA TYR A 81 11.11 2.49 -19.50
C TYR A 81 11.72 1.87 -20.76
N LEU A 82 12.34 2.71 -21.61
CA LEU A 82 12.75 2.30 -22.97
C LEU A 82 14.26 2.16 -23.15
N GLY A 83 15.08 3.03 -22.53
CA GLY A 83 16.53 2.97 -22.70
C GLY A 83 17.25 4.18 -22.11
N VAL A 84 18.58 4.07 -21.98
CA VAL A 84 19.46 5.20 -21.65
C VAL A 84 20.12 5.69 -22.93
N LEU A 85 20.08 7.00 -23.17
CA LEU A 85 20.68 7.63 -24.35
C LEU A 85 21.75 8.65 -23.94
N PRO A 86 22.89 8.71 -24.64
CA PRO A 86 23.85 9.79 -24.45
C PRO A 86 23.34 11.08 -25.08
N ILE A 87 23.71 12.21 -24.50
CA ILE A 87 23.71 13.51 -25.16
C ILE A 87 25.15 13.80 -25.56
N THR A 88 25.36 14.06 -26.84
CA THR A 88 26.69 14.26 -27.40
C THR A 88 26.88 15.68 -27.88
N GLN A 89 28.12 16.17 -27.78
CA GLN A 89 28.55 17.41 -28.36
C GLN A 89 29.47 17.15 -29.55
N GLN A 90 29.12 17.69 -30.71
CA GLN A 90 29.99 17.78 -31.88
C GLN A 90 30.14 19.25 -32.24
N GLU A 91 31.38 19.78 -32.15
CA GLU A 91 31.66 21.21 -32.29
C GLU A 91 30.79 22.05 -31.34
N ASN A 92 29.89 22.88 -31.88
CA ASN A 92 28.97 23.73 -31.14
C ASN A 92 27.53 23.19 -31.08
N THR A 93 27.29 21.99 -31.61
CA THR A 93 25.95 21.39 -31.68
C THR A 93 25.82 20.30 -30.63
N LEU A 94 24.70 20.36 -29.90
CA LEU A 94 24.29 19.33 -28.94
C LEU A 94 23.19 18.48 -29.57
N GLU A 95 23.37 17.16 -29.51
CA GLU A 95 22.50 16.18 -30.15
C GLU A 95 22.15 15.05 -29.17
N LEU A 96 20.89 14.60 -29.20
CA LEU A 96 20.48 13.39 -28.52
C LEU A 96 20.91 12.17 -29.32
N ASN A 97 21.67 11.28 -28.70
CA ASN A 97 22.18 10.04 -29.29
C ASN A 97 22.99 10.27 -30.59
N GLY A 98 23.76 11.37 -30.65
CA GLY A 98 24.63 11.70 -31.77
C GLY A 98 25.98 10.96 -31.73
N LYS A 99 26.91 11.36 -32.61
CA LYS A 99 28.23 10.72 -32.78
C LYS A 99 29.39 11.47 -32.10
N GLY A 100 29.10 12.60 -31.46
CA GLY A 100 30.09 13.46 -30.82
C GLY A 100 30.59 12.94 -29.47
N GLN A 101 31.31 13.78 -28.73
CA GLN A 101 31.73 13.48 -27.37
C GLN A 101 30.52 13.42 -26.44
N VAL A 102 30.38 12.37 -25.63
CA VAL A 102 29.31 12.29 -24.63
C VAL A 102 29.55 13.34 -23.54
N ILE A 103 28.54 14.16 -23.28
CA ILE A 103 28.57 15.18 -22.23
C ILE A 103 27.55 14.93 -21.12
N GLU A 104 26.51 14.12 -21.39
CA GLU A 104 25.45 13.81 -20.45
C GLU A 104 24.68 12.54 -20.85
N TYR A 105 23.87 11.98 -19.96
CA TYR A 105 22.94 10.88 -20.24
C TYR A 105 21.51 11.23 -19.84
N VAL A 106 20.55 10.69 -20.59
CA VAL A 106 19.13 10.77 -20.26
C VAL A 106 18.50 9.39 -20.26
N LEU A 107 17.55 9.19 -19.35
CA LEU A 107 16.66 8.05 -19.39
C LEU A 107 15.50 8.38 -20.34
N LYS A 108 15.41 7.64 -21.45
CA LYS A 108 14.29 7.71 -22.40
C LYS A 108 13.14 6.86 -21.88
N MET A 109 12.00 7.52 -21.72
CA MET A 109 10.76 6.93 -21.25
C MET A 109 9.65 7.18 -22.26
N ARG A 110 8.59 6.38 -22.22
CA ARG A 110 7.35 6.69 -22.93
C ARG A 110 6.54 7.68 -22.10
N GLN A 111 6.11 8.78 -22.72
CA GLN A 111 5.24 9.73 -22.03
C GLN A 111 3.83 9.16 -21.95
N PHE A 112 3.20 9.34 -20.79
CA PHE A 112 1.79 9.01 -20.58
C PHE A 112 1.02 10.27 -20.10
N PRO A 113 -0.31 10.32 -20.31
CA PRO A 113 -1.12 11.46 -19.87
C PRO A 113 -1.02 11.66 -18.36
N GLN A 114 -0.84 12.91 -17.90
CA GLN A 114 -0.76 13.20 -16.46
C GLN A 114 -2.07 12.87 -15.71
N SER A 115 -3.22 12.90 -16.41
CA SER A 115 -4.50 12.43 -15.88
C SER A 115 -4.52 10.94 -15.52
N ALA A 116 -3.57 10.16 -16.03
CA ALA A 116 -3.43 8.74 -15.73
C ALA A 116 -2.76 8.46 -14.37
N LEU A 117 -2.13 9.47 -13.74
CA LEU A 117 -1.54 9.33 -12.40
C LEU A 117 -2.64 9.12 -11.37
N LEU A 118 -2.48 8.13 -10.48
CA LEU A 118 -3.49 7.87 -9.45
C LEU A 118 -3.67 9.07 -8.51
N SER A 119 -2.64 9.89 -8.29
CA SER A 119 -2.76 11.13 -7.52
C SER A 119 -3.65 12.17 -8.20
N VAL A 120 -3.70 12.18 -9.54
CA VAL A 120 -4.55 13.08 -10.32
C VAL A 120 -5.96 12.50 -10.40
N MET A 121 -6.10 11.20 -10.66
CA MET A 121 -7.39 10.50 -10.62
C MET A 121 -8.07 10.66 -9.26
N GLN A 122 -7.33 10.61 -8.16
CA GLN A 122 -7.85 10.85 -6.80
C GLN A 122 -8.44 12.25 -6.67
N ARG A 123 -7.67 13.28 -7.04
CA ARG A 123 -8.12 14.68 -6.99
C ARG A 123 -9.36 14.93 -7.86
N GLU A 124 -9.48 14.21 -8.97
CA GLU A 124 -10.60 14.32 -9.92
C GLU A 124 -11.77 13.38 -9.60
N GLY A 125 -11.71 12.60 -8.51
CA GLY A 125 -12.78 11.68 -8.11
C GLY A 125 -12.94 10.47 -9.04
N GLN A 126 -11.90 10.09 -9.77
CA GLN A 126 -11.89 9.01 -10.76
C GLN A 126 -11.34 7.68 -10.23
N LEU A 127 -10.89 7.62 -8.97
CA LEU A 127 -10.54 6.35 -8.35
C LEU A 127 -11.80 5.50 -8.12
N SER A 128 -11.65 4.19 -8.26
CA SER A 128 -12.72 3.22 -8.00
C SER A 128 -12.20 2.09 -7.11
N GLU A 129 -13.09 1.46 -6.34
CA GLU A 129 -12.75 0.31 -5.50
C GLU A 129 -12.11 -0.83 -6.31
N SER A 130 -12.62 -1.08 -7.52
CA SER A 130 -12.06 -2.10 -8.43
C SER A 130 -10.62 -1.79 -8.82
N LEU A 131 -10.31 -0.54 -9.18
CA LEU A 131 -8.94 -0.14 -9.51
C LEU A 131 -8.01 -0.28 -8.30
N ILE A 132 -8.46 0.08 -7.11
CA ILE A 132 -7.67 0.02 -5.88
C ILE A 132 -7.47 -1.44 -5.42
N ALA A 133 -8.46 -2.32 -5.58
CA ALA A 133 -8.29 -3.74 -5.38
C ALA A 133 -7.26 -4.33 -6.37
N GLN A 134 -7.34 -3.96 -7.66
CA GLN A 134 -6.33 -4.34 -8.64
C GLN A 134 -4.92 -3.85 -8.26
N LEU A 135 -4.80 -2.66 -7.66
CA LEU A 135 -3.54 -2.16 -7.13
C LEU A 135 -3.00 -3.07 -6.03
N GLY A 136 -3.85 -3.47 -5.07
CA GLY A 136 -3.48 -4.42 -4.01
C GLY A 136 -2.91 -5.72 -4.56
N LYS A 137 -3.59 -6.32 -5.55
CA LYS A 137 -3.11 -7.53 -6.24
C LYS A 137 -1.80 -7.30 -6.97
N ARG A 138 -1.67 -6.20 -7.74
CA ARG A 138 -0.46 -5.87 -8.50
C ARG A 138 0.75 -5.71 -7.58
N VAL A 139 0.59 -5.07 -6.43
CA VAL A 139 1.65 -4.87 -5.43
C VAL A 139 1.99 -6.20 -4.75
N ALA A 140 1.00 -7.03 -4.42
CA ALA A 140 1.23 -8.39 -3.89
C ALA A 140 2.08 -9.24 -4.86
N THR A 141 1.71 -9.27 -6.15
CA THR A 141 2.48 -9.98 -7.17
C THR A 141 3.89 -9.42 -7.32
N PHE A 142 4.05 -8.09 -7.31
CA PHE A 142 5.37 -7.46 -7.34
C PHE A 142 6.23 -7.91 -6.17
N HIS A 143 5.72 -7.83 -4.94
CA HIS A 143 6.46 -8.24 -3.75
C HIS A 143 6.80 -9.73 -3.75
N GLN A 144 5.89 -10.62 -4.17
CA GLN A 144 6.14 -12.06 -4.28
C GLN A 144 7.30 -12.41 -5.23
N HIS A 145 7.52 -11.61 -6.28
CA HIS A 145 8.62 -11.78 -7.24
C HIS A 145 9.85 -10.90 -6.97
N ALA A 146 9.76 -9.96 -6.03
CA ALA A 146 10.86 -9.09 -5.67
C ALA A 146 12.03 -9.91 -5.10
N LYS A 147 13.26 -9.52 -5.47
CA LYS A 147 14.48 -10.21 -5.07
C LYS A 147 14.63 -10.20 -3.53
N THR A 148 15.13 -11.30 -2.98
CA THR A 148 15.58 -11.39 -1.59
C THR A 148 16.88 -12.20 -1.53
N SER A 149 17.68 -12.00 -0.50
CA SER A 149 18.97 -12.69 -0.29
C SER A 149 19.45 -12.46 1.14
N ASP A 150 20.45 -13.21 1.60
CA ASP A 150 21.09 -12.99 2.91
C ASP A 150 21.64 -11.56 3.06
N TYR A 151 22.02 -10.90 1.96
CA TYR A 151 22.42 -9.49 1.97
C TYR A 151 21.22 -8.57 2.22
N ILE A 152 20.15 -8.72 1.43
CA ILE A 152 18.91 -7.93 1.55
C ILE A 152 18.26 -8.13 2.93
N SER A 153 18.23 -9.36 3.44
CA SER A 153 17.66 -9.70 4.75
C SER A 153 18.30 -8.95 5.92
N GLN A 154 19.56 -8.51 5.79
CA GLN A 154 20.24 -7.75 6.85
C GLN A 154 19.58 -6.39 7.12
N PHE A 155 18.87 -5.83 6.13
CA PHE A 155 18.22 -4.53 6.24
C PHE A 155 16.93 -4.59 7.07
N GLY A 156 16.38 -5.79 7.31
CA GLY A 156 15.25 -5.98 8.23
C GLY A 156 15.63 -6.00 9.70
N LYS A 157 16.92 -5.97 10.04
CA LYS A 157 17.36 -5.98 11.44
C LYS A 157 16.95 -4.67 12.14
N PRO A 158 16.37 -4.73 13.36
CA PRO A 158 15.92 -3.54 14.08
C PRO A 158 16.97 -2.43 14.18
N ARG A 159 18.25 -2.77 14.36
CA ARG A 159 19.35 -1.78 14.39
C ARG A 159 19.46 -0.97 13.08
N VAL A 160 19.33 -1.64 11.93
CA VAL A 160 19.45 -0.99 10.61
C VAL A 160 18.22 -0.12 10.34
N ILE A 161 17.03 -0.62 10.68
CA ILE A 161 15.79 0.14 10.60
C ILE A 161 15.86 1.39 11.51
N ALA A 162 16.32 1.22 12.75
CA ALA A 162 16.48 2.32 13.71
C ALA A 162 17.44 3.40 13.18
N GLU A 163 18.57 3.02 12.61
CA GLU A 163 19.55 3.95 12.05
C GLU A 163 18.94 4.80 10.92
N ALA A 164 18.22 4.16 9.99
CA ALA A 164 17.55 4.84 8.90
C ALA A 164 16.47 5.83 9.40
N ILE A 165 15.67 5.43 10.40
CA ILE A 165 14.62 6.30 10.95
C ILE A 165 15.25 7.44 11.78
N ASN A 166 16.26 7.17 12.61
CA ASN A 166 16.93 8.17 13.45
C ASN A 166 17.62 9.27 12.65
N ASN A 167 18.12 8.95 11.45
CA ASN A 167 18.66 9.98 10.55
C ASN A 167 17.57 10.97 10.09
N ASN A 168 16.32 10.53 9.97
CA ASN A 168 15.21 11.46 9.68
C ASN A 168 14.97 12.40 10.86
N TYR A 169 14.91 11.89 12.11
CA TYR A 169 14.73 12.74 13.30
C TYR A 169 15.84 13.79 13.45
N LYS A 170 17.11 13.38 13.29
CA LYS A 170 18.25 14.32 13.38
C LYS A 170 18.17 15.45 12.36
N GLN A 171 17.78 15.13 11.12
CA GLN A 171 17.69 16.13 10.04
C GLN A 171 16.53 17.13 10.25
N THR A 172 15.53 16.76 11.05
CA THR A 172 14.30 17.55 11.21
C THR A 172 14.19 18.29 12.54
N GLU A 173 15.14 18.14 13.46
CA GLU A 173 15.20 18.87 14.75
C GLU A 173 15.05 20.38 14.56
N LYS A 174 15.67 20.94 13.51
CA LYS A 174 15.59 22.37 13.19
C LYS A 174 14.19 22.88 12.79
N TYR A 175 13.24 21.99 12.49
CA TYR A 175 11.85 22.37 12.16
C TYR A 175 10.89 22.29 13.35
N ILE A 176 11.39 21.94 14.54
CA ILE A 176 10.61 22.00 15.77
C ILE A 176 10.23 23.47 16.05
N GLY A 177 8.94 23.71 16.28
CA GLY A 177 8.37 25.05 16.41
C GLY A 177 8.07 25.75 15.08
N ILE A 178 8.37 25.11 13.94
CA ILE A 178 8.08 25.62 12.59
C ILE A 178 6.97 24.78 11.95
N THR A 179 7.29 23.54 11.58
CA THR A 179 6.33 22.61 10.95
C THR A 179 5.99 21.42 11.85
N GLN A 180 6.65 21.25 12.99
CA GLN A 180 6.30 20.22 13.97
C GLN A 180 6.39 20.75 15.38
N THR A 181 5.57 20.25 16.28
CA THR A 181 5.68 20.59 17.71
C THR A 181 6.73 19.71 18.41
N GLU A 182 7.31 20.21 19.50
CA GLU A 182 8.21 19.42 20.36
C GLU A 182 7.54 18.12 20.82
N LYS A 183 6.26 18.20 21.21
CA LYS A 183 5.46 17.04 21.62
C LYS A 183 5.38 15.97 20.52
N GLN A 184 5.02 16.37 19.30
CA GLN A 184 4.93 15.44 18.17
C GLN A 184 6.29 14.79 17.88
N PHE A 185 7.37 15.56 17.87
CA PHE A 185 8.72 15.05 17.65
C PHE A 185 9.10 14.00 18.70
N GLN A 186 9.01 14.36 19.98
CA GLN A 186 9.43 13.49 21.09
C GLN A 186 8.58 12.22 21.17
N GLU A 187 7.26 12.34 21.07
CA GLU A 187 6.38 11.17 21.17
C GLU A 187 6.51 10.24 19.97
N THR A 188 6.69 10.77 18.76
CA THR A 188 6.91 9.94 17.55
C THR A 188 8.25 9.22 17.61
N LYS A 189 9.30 9.91 18.05
CA LYS A 189 10.62 9.32 18.26
C LYS A 189 10.60 8.23 19.34
N ALA A 190 9.99 8.52 20.50
CA ALA A 190 9.85 7.55 21.58
C ALA A 190 9.04 6.32 21.17
N PHE A 191 7.98 6.50 20.37
CA PHE A 191 7.23 5.39 19.79
C PHE A 191 8.12 4.49 18.94
N THR A 192 8.86 5.05 17.98
CA THR A 192 9.78 4.29 17.11
C THR A 192 10.80 3.49 17.94
N GLU A 193 11.47 4.15 18.89
CA GLU A 193 12.49 3.53 19.73
C GLU A 193 11.90 2.39 20.57
N ASN A 194 10.74 2.61 21.19
CA ASN A 194 10.06 1.60 21.99
C ASN A 194 9.54 0.43 21.13
N PHE A 195 9.00 0.71 19.95
CA PHE A 195 8.46 -0.31 19.04
C PHE A 195 9.56 -1.27 18.58
N LEU A 196 10.69 -0.73 18.11
CA LEU A 196 11.83 -1.54 17.67
C LEU A 196 12.46 -2.33 18.82
N LYS A 197 12.52 -1.74 20.03
CA LYS A 197 13.08 -2.40 21.22
C LYS A 197 12.20 -3.52 21.76
N THR A 198 10.87 -3.32 21.82
CA THR A 198 9.94 -4.26 22.47
C THR A 198 9.43 -5.34 21.53
N ARG A 199 9.58 -5.17 20.21
CA ARG A 199 9.09 -6.10 19.19
C ARG A 199 10.21 -6.71 18.34
N GLU A 200 11.43 -6.86 18.88
CA GLU A 200 12.57 -7.42 18.14
C GLU A 200 12.27 -8.79 17.50
N SER A 201 11.57 -9.67 18.22
CA SER A 201 11.16 -10.99 17.71
C SER A 201 10.22 -10.90 16.51
N LEU A 202 9.39 -9.85 16.42
CA LEU A 202 8.51 -9.62 15.27
C LEU A 202 9.34 -9.33 14.02
N PHE A 203 10.32 -8.42 14.10
CA PHE A 203 11.20 -8.12 12.95
C PHE A 203 12.05 -9.32 12.56
N GLN A 204 12.54 -10.09 13.53
CA GLN A 204 13.25 -11.34 13.24
C GLN A 204 12.36 -12.33 12.49
N ALA A 205 11.10 -12.50 12.92
CA ALA A 205 10.16 -13.36 12.20
C ALA A 205 9.93 -12.90 10.75
N ARG A 206 9.93 -11.58 10.49
CA ARG A 206 9.79 -11.04 9.13
C ARG A 206 11.02 -11.32 8.27
N VAL A 207 12.21 -11.27 8.86
CA VAL A 207 13.46 -11.71 8.22
C VAL A 207 13.40 -13.20 7.90
N ASP A 208 13.02 -14.04 8.87
CA ASP A 208 12.99 -15.50 8.74
C ASP A 208 11.95 -15.97 7.70
N GLN A 209 10.87 -15.19 7.51
CA GLN A 209 9.85 -15.44 6.50
C GLN A 209 10.22 -14.91 5.10
N GLY A 210 11.40 -14.31 4.93
CA GLY A 210 11.84 -13.76 3.64
C GLY A 210 11.01 -12.56 3.18
N LEU A 211 10.50 -11.77 4.13
CA LEU A 211 9.65 -10.60 3.86
C LEU A 211 10.44 -9.30 3.72
N ILE A 212 11.77 -9.35 3.89
CA ILE A 212 12.68 -8.28 3.52
C ILE A 212 13.10 -8.50 2.07
N ARG A 213 12.70 -7.58 1.20
CA ARG A 213 12.83 -7.73 -0.25
C ARG A 213 13.32 -6.44 -0.89
N GLU A 214 13.72 -6.56 -2.15
CA GLU A 214 14.00 -5.43 -3.04
C GLU A 214 12.67 -4.79 -3.48
N CYS A 215 11.99 -4.08 -2.58
CA CYS A 215 10.72 -3.41 -2.80
C CYS A 215 10.88 -2.13 -3.65
N HIS A 216 9.80 -1.38 -3.84
CA HIS A 216 9.76 -0.11 -4.58
C HIS A 216 10.46 1.02 -3.83
N GLY A 217 10.23 1.13 -2.52
CA GLY A 217 10.85 2.12 -1.64
C GLY A 217 10.18 3.50 -1.60
N ASP A 218 9.33 3.82 -2.59
CA ASP A 218 8.59 5.09 -2.71
C ASP A 218 7.19 4.92 -3.35
N LEU A 219 6.42 3.93 -2.87
CA LEU A 219 5.17 3.49 -3.50
C LEU A 219 3.96 4.37 -3.11
N HIS A 220 3.96 5.64 -3.52
CA HIS A 220 2.85 6.58 -3.33
C HIS A 220 2.12 6.89 -4.64
N LEU A 221 0.93 7.50 -4.61
CA LEU A 221 0.04 7.67 -5.77
C LEU A 221 0.62 8.54 -6.91
N LYS A 222 1.66 9.34 -6.65
CA LYS A 222 2.40 10.05 -7.72
C LYS A 222 3.34 9.14 -8.54
N ASN A 223 3.61 7.92 -8.04
CA ASN A 223 4.49 6.90 -8.62
C ASN A 223 3.69 5.68 -9.11
N ILE A 224 2.37 5.86 -9.28
CA ILE A 224 1.46 4.83 -9.75
C ILE A 224 0.56 5.47 -10.82
N CYS A 225 0.43 4.82 -11.99
CA CYS A 225 -0.49 5.26 -13.03
C CYS A 225 -1.35 4.13 -13.58
N TRP A 226 -2.56 4.47 -14.05
CA TRP A 226 -3.43 3.60 -14.83
C TRP A 226 -3.27 3.94 -16.31
N TRP A 227 -2.47 3.16 -17.03
CA TRP A 227 -2.16 3.47 -18.42
C TRP A 227 -1.98 2.22 -19.26
N ARG A 228 -2.62 2.21 -20.44
CA ARG A 228 -2.78 1.04 -21.33
C ARG A 228 -3.50 -0.12 -20.64
N ASP A 229 -4.62 0.22 -19.99
CA ASP A 229 -5.51 -0.71 -19.29
C ASP A 229 -4.82 -1.56 -18.21
N LYS A 230 -3.78 -0.99 -17.58
CA LYS A 230 -3.08 -1.62 -16.48
C LYS A 230 -2.45 -0.62 -15.53
N ILE A 231 -2.22 -1.09 -14.31
CA ILE A 231 -1.48 -0.38 -13.28
C ILE A 231 0.01 -0.51 -13.54
N GLN A 232 0.71 0.63 -13.59
CA GLN A 232 2.16 0.69 -13.69
C GLN A 232 2.73 1.33 -12.43
N LEU A 233 3.63 0.59 -11.77
CA LEU A 233 4.42 1.07 -10.64
C LEU A 233 5.74 1.59 -11.23
N PHE A 234 6.03 2.87 -11.09
CA PHE A 234 7.19 3.50 -11.73
C PHE A 234 7.92 4.41 -10.74
N ASP A 235 9.16 4.77 -11.08
CA ASP A 235 10.05 5.59 -10.25
C ASP A 235 10.46 4.90 -8.93
N ARG A 236 10.71 3.58 -9.01
CA ARG A 236 11.34 2.80 -7.94
C ARG A 236 12.74 3.33 -7.64
N ILE A 237 13.07 3.47 -6.36
CA ILE A 237 14.33 4.07 -5.90
C ILE A 237 15.55 3.27 -6.38
N GLU A 238 16.37 3.87 -7.23
CA GLU A 238 17.58 3.28 -7.80
C GLU A 238 18.86 3.61 -7.02
N PHE A 239 18.87 4.72 -6.27
CA PHE A 239 20.10 5.30 -5.73
C PHE A 239 20.46 4.90 -4.30
N ASN A 240 19.54 4.30 -3.54
CA ASN A 240 19.77 3.99 -2.12
C ASN A 240 19.17 2.64 -1.72
N GLU A 241 20.02 1.64 -1.54
CA GLU A 241 19.63 0.28 -1.13
C GLU A 241 18.81 0.25 0.17
N PRO A 242 19.24 0.90 1.29
CA PRO A 242 18.42 1.00 2.49
C PRO A 242 16.99 1.54 2.31
N PHE A 243 16.70 2.24 1.21
CA PHE A 243 15.35 2.74 0.93
C PHE A 243 14.49 1.75 0.15
N ARG A 244 15.08 0.74 -0.50
CA ARG A 244 14.38 -0.30 -1.27
C ARG A 244 14.57 -1.72 -0.74
N PHE A 245 15.57 -2.00 0.08
CA PHE A 245 15.77 -3.28 0.76
C PHE A 245 15.06 -3.22 2.10
N VAL A 246 13.76 -3.45 2.06
CA VAL A 246 12.85 -3.15 3.16
C VAL A 246 11.84 -4.27 3.33
N ASP A 247 11.16 -4.28 4.46
CA ASP A 247 9.99 -5.13 4.64
C ASP A 247 8.91 -4.80 3.59
N VAL A 248 8.22 -5.79 3.05
CA VAL A 248 7.11 -5.55 2.12
C VAL A 248 6.02 -4.62 2.70
N MET A 249 5.81 -4.64 4.03
CA MET A 249 4.85 -3.76 4.70
C MET A 249 5.28 -2.29 4.71
N TYR A 250 6.56 -1.99 4.44
CA TYR A 250 7.05 -0.63 4.26
C TYR A 250 6.43 0.03 3.02
N ASP A 251 6.35 -0.70 1.91
CA ASP A 251 5.78 -0.21 0.65
C ASP A 251 4.26 -0.10 0.76
N VAL A 252 3.62 -1.13 1.35
CA VAL A 252 2.18 -1.13 1.64
C VAL A 252 1.81 0.09 2.49
N ALA A 253 2.59 0.37 3.55
CA ALA A 253 2.37 1.54 4.40
C ALA A 253 2.41 2.85 3.61
N PHE A 254 3.23 2.95 2.57
CA PHE A 254 3.35 4.19 1.80
C PHE A 254 2.07 4.48 1.02
N THR A 255 1.53 3.46 0.33
CA THR A 255 0.25 3.60 -0.38
C THR A 255 -0.91 3.85 0.58
N VAL A 256 -0.99 3.11 1.69
CA VAL A 256 -2.04 3.29 2.72
C VAL A 256 -1.99 4.70 3.30
N MET A 257 -0.81 5.17 3.71
CA MET A 257 -0.62 6.50 4.28
C MET A 257 -0.96 7.60 3.28
N ASP A 258 -0.53 7.48 2.01
CA ASP A 258 -0.82 8.51 0.99
C ASP A 258 -2.33 8.57 0.66
N LEU A 259 -3.05 7.43 0.62
CA LEU A 259 -4.51 7.42 0.49
C LEU A 259 -5.22 8.06 1.69
N GLN A 260 -4.77 7.76 2.91
CA GLN A 260 -5.35 8.34 4.13
C GLN A 260 -5.09 9.85 4.21
N PHE A 261 -3.87 10.30 3.91
CA PHE A 261 -3.53 11.73 3.87
C PHE A 261 -4.38 12.51 2.85
N ARG A 262 -4.76 11.85 1.75
CA ARG A 262 -5.62 12.42 0.69
C ARG A 262 -7.11 12.37 1.00
N GLY A 263 -7.51 11.89 2.18
CA GLY A 263 -8.90 11.78 2.58
C GLY A 263 -9.65 10.60 1.95
N CYS A 264 -8.93 9.53 1.57
CA CYS A 264 -9.52 8.30 1.01
C CYS A 264 -9.22 7.06 1.90
N PRO A 265 -9.60 7.06 3.19
CA PRO A 265 -9.33 5.94 4.09
C PRO A 265 -10.05 4.65 3.67
N ASP A 266 -11.23 4.76 3.06
CA ASP A 266 -11.96 3.65 2.45
C ASP A 266 -11.14 2.93 1.38
N PHE A 267 -10.54 3.67 0.44
CA PHE A 267 -9.63 3.09 -0.56
C PHE A 267 -8.35 2.55 0.08
N ALA A 268 -7.81 3.20 1.12
CA ALA A 268 -6.68 2.66 1.85
C ALA A 268 -6.98 1.27 2.44
N ASN A 269 -8.19 1.09 2.98
CA ASN A 269 -8.67 -0.18 3.51
C ASN A 269 -8.86 -1.24 2.41
N VAL A 270 -9.46 -0.87 1.26
CA VAL A 270 -9.61 -1.77 0.11
C VAL A 270 -8.26 -2.27 -0.39
N PHE A 271 -7.30 -1.36 -0.56
CA PHE A 271 -5.94 -1.71 -0.97
C PHE A 271 -5.28 -2.69 0.01
N LEU A 272 -5.33 -2.35 1.30
CA LEU A 272 -4.69 -3.15 2.36
C LEU A 272 -5.31 -4.54 2.45
N ASN A 273 -6.63 -4.65 2.56
CA ASN A 273 -7.30 -5.94 2.68
C ASN A 273 -7.09 -6.82 1.43
N CYS A 274 -7.08 -6.21 0.24
CA CYS A 274 -6.80 -6.96 -0.98
C CYS A 274 -5.35 -7.48 -1.01
N TYR A 275 -4.37 -6.67 -0.60
CA TYR A 275 -2.99 -7.10 -0.48
C TYR A 275 -2.82 -8.24 0.54
N LEU A 276 -3.44 -8.14 1.71
CA LEU A 276 -3.38 -9.17 2.76
C LEU A 276 -4.04 -10.48 2.31
N GLU A 277 -5.20 -10.39 1.65
CA GLU A 277 -5.88 -11.56 1.10
C GLU A 277 -5.02 -12.25 0.05
N GLN A 278 -4.37 -11.50 -0.85
CA GLN A 278 -3.51 -12.09 -1.88
C GLN A 278 -2.23 -12.73 -1.32
N THR A 279 -1.64 -12.15 -0.27
CA THR A 279 -0.34 -12.58 0.26
C THR A 279 -0.43 -13.54 1.44
N GLY A 280 -1.55 -13.55 2.17
CA GLY A 280 -1.69 -14.28 3.43
C GLY A 280 -0.90 -13.67 4.59
N ASP A 281 -0.26 -12.50 4.39
CA ASP A 281 0.60 -11.83 5.37
C ASP A 281 -0.20 -10.98 6.37
N TRP A 282 -1.22 -11.59 6.99
CA TRP A 282 -2.04 -10.90 8.00
C TRP A 282 -1.22 -10.51 9.23
N GLU A 283 -0.21 -11.28 9.61
CA GLU A 283 0.71 -10.91 10.69
C GLU A 283 1.55 -9.67 10.40
N GLY A 284 1.77 -9.30 9.13
CA GLY A 284 2.48 -8.07 8.76
C GLY A 284 1.78 -6.80 9.22
N ILE A 285 0.48 -6.85 9.51
CA ILE A 285 -0.24 -5.75 10.16
C ILE A 285 0.39 -5.33 11.49
N GLN A 286 1.07 -6.25 12.18
CA GLN A 286 1.72 -5.95 13.46
C GLN A 286 2.89 -4.96 13.33
N VAL A 287 3.52 -4.82 12.16
CA VAL A 287 4.59 -3.82 11.90
C VAL A 287 4.07 -2.56 11.21
N LEU A 288 2.86 -2.61 10.67
CA LEU A 288 2.28 -1.54 9.86
C LEU A 288 2.25 -0.16 10.56
N PRO A 289 1.92 -0.02 11.88
CA PRO A 289 1.92 1.28 12.54
C PRO A 289 3.28 1.99 12.52
N LEU A 290 4.38 1.23 12.68
CA LEU A 290 5.74 1.78 12.58
C LEU A 290 5.98 2.35 11.19
N TYR A 291 5.65 1.58 10.15
CA TYR A 291 5.88 2.00 8.78
C TYR A 291 4.95 3.15 8.36
N LEU A 292 3.68 3.16 8.76
CA LEU A 292 2.77 4.28 8.51
C LEU A 292 3.30 5.59 9.12
N SER A 293 3.68 5.56 10.41
CA SER A 293 4.29 6.70 11.10
C SER A 293 5.54 7.17 10.38
N ARG A 294 6.41 6.24 10.00
CA ARG A 294 7.65 6.52 9.27
C ARG A 294 7.40 7.15 7.90
N GLN A 295 6.46 6.62 7.10
CA GLN A 295 6.21 7.16 5.75
C GLN A 295 5.63 8.57 5.81
N ALA A 296 4.69 8.82 6.72
CA ALA A 296 4.20 10.16 6.99
C ALA A 296 5.35 11.10 7.41
N TYR A 297 6.23 10.65 8.31
CA TYR A 297 7.39 11.44 8.75
C TYR A 297 8.37 11.77 7.61
N VAL A 298 8.61 10.84 6.69
CA VAL A 298 9.46 11.07 5.51
C VAL A 298 8.82 12.11 4.58
N ARG A 299 7.51 12.03 4.32
CA ARG A 299 6.80 13.06 3.54
C ARG A 299 6.84 14.42 4.22
N ALA A 300 6.72 14.46 5.54
CA ALA A 300 6.87 15.68 6.32
C ALA A 300 8.25 16.31 6.13
N LYS A 301 9.31 15.50 6.30
CA LYS A 301 10.70 15.92 6.09
C LYS A 301 10.93 16.50 4.70
N VAL A 302 10.49 15.81 3.65
CA VAL A 302 10.69 16.26 2.26
C VAL A 302 10.05 17.63 2.03
N ASN A 303 8.84 17.85 2.54
CA ASN A 303 8.20 19.18 2.47
C ASN A 303 8.94 20.22 3.32
N SER A 304 9.42 19.87 4.52
CA SER A 304 10.21 20.80 5.35
C SER A 304 11.51 21.25 4.68
N LEU A 305 12.19 20.36 3.93
CA LEU A 305 13.43 20.70 3.21
C LEU A 305 13.22 21.80 2.15
N MET A 306 12.01 21.95 1.61
CA MET A 306 11.68 23.04 0.67
C MET A 306 11.77 24.42 1.32
N LEU A 307 11.66 24.51 2.65
CA LEU A 307 11.74 25.78 3.38
C LEU A 307 13.16 26.36 3.35
N ASP A 308 14.18 25.50 3.30
CA ASP A 308 15.58 25.91 3.25
C ASP A 308 16.03 26.35 1.86
N ASP A 309 15.31 25.97 0.80
CA ASP A 309 15.73 26.27 -0.57
C ASP A 309 15.49 27.76 -0.89
N PRO A 310 16.53 28.56 -1.18
CA PRO A 310 16.36 29.98 -1.47
C PRO A 310 15.70 30.25 -2.83
N HIS A 311 15.58 29.24 -3.71
CA HIS A 311 14.99 29.38 -5.05
C HIS A 311 13.47 29.14 -5.07
N ILE A 312 12.90 28.71 -3.95
CA ILE A 312 11.45 28.47 -3.83
C ILE A 312 10.77 29.75 -3.32
N GLY A 313 9.68 30.14 -3.98
CA GLY A 313 8.91 31.34 -3.63
C GLY A 313 8.22 31.24 -2.27
N ALA A 314 7.86 32.38 -1.69
CA ALA A 314 7.23 32.42 -0.36
C ALA A 314 5.90 31.65 -0.28
N GLU A 315 5.09 31.68 -1.34
CA GLU A 315 3.82 30.95 -1.43
C GLU A 315 4.03 29.44 -1.43
N ASP A 316 4.94 28.94 -2.28
CA ASP A 316 5.30 27.52 -2.33
C ASP A 316 5.90 27.05 -1.00
N LYS A 317 6.70 27.89 -0.32
CA LYS A 317 7.20 27.59 1.03
C LYS A 317 6.08 27.50 2.05
N GLN A 318 5.11 28.40 1.99
CA GLN A 318 3.96 28.36 2.89
C GLN A 318 3.15 27.08 2.68
N HIS A 319 2.87 26.71 1.43
CA HIS A 319 2.19 25.46 1.11
C HIS A 319 2.97 24.23 1.59
N ALA A 320 4.28 24.20 1.36
CA ALA A 320 5.14 23.12 1.86
C ALA A 320 5.16 23.05 3.39
N SER A 321 5.15 24.19 4.08
CA SER A 321 5.07 24.28 5.54
C SER A 321 3.77 23.66 6.10
N GLU A 322 2.64 23.98 5.47
CA GLU A 322 1.32 23.44 5.83
C GLU A 322 1.26 21.93 5.59
N GLN A 323 1.71 21.47 4.42
CA GLN A 323 1.79 20.05 4.09
C GLN A 323 2.69 19.29 5.08
N ALA A 324 3.88 19.83 5.38
CA ALA A 324 4.79 19.24 6.35
C ALA A 324 4.12 19.08 7.71
N SER A 325 3.42 20.11 8.18
CA SER A 325 2.71 20.10 9.47
C SER A 325 1.62 19.04 9.54
N GLN A 326 0.84 18.88 8.47
CA GLN A 326 -0.17 17.83 8.36
C GLN A 326 0.45 16.43 8.39
N TYR A 327 1.56 16.21 7.68
CA TYR A 327 2.25 14.92 7.69
C TYR A 327 2.90 14.60 9.04
N TYR A 328 3.50 15.57 9.75
CA TYR A 328 4.00 15.34 11.11
C TYR A 328 2.87 15.02 12.08
N HIS A 329 1.71 15.67 11.93
CA HIS A 329 0.53 15.33 12.72
C HIS A 329 0.06 13.90 12.44
N LEU A 330 -0.04 13.51 11.17
CA LEU A 330 -0.43 12.15 10.78
C LEU A 330 0.58 11.10 11.28
N ALA A 331 1.89 11.39 11.18
CA ALA A 331 2.94 10.53 11.71
C ALA A 331 2.79 10.28 13.22
N TRP A 332 2.45 11.34 13.96
CA TRP A 332 2.16 11.29 15.39
C TRP A 332 0.85 10.56 15.69
N GLU A 333 -0.19 10.75 14.87
CA GLU A 333 -1.49 10.08 15.01
C GLU A 333 -1.37 8.56 14.93
N TYR A 334 -0.56 8.03 14.01
CA TYR A 334 -0.30 6.58 13.91
C TYR A 334 0.38 5.98 15.16
N THR A 335 0.97 6.80 16.03
CA THR A 335 1.58 6.34 17.27
C THR A 335 0.58 6.22 18.42
N ARG A 336 -0.66 6.72 18.22
CA ARG A 336 -1.68 6.71 19.27
C ARG A 336 -2.22 5.28 19.46
N PRO A 337 -2.40 4.83 20.71
CA PRO A 337 -3.01 3.54 20.97
C PRO A 337 -4.46 3.52 20.46
N GLN A 338 -4.85 2.41 19.86
CA GLN A 338 -6.20 2.15 19.39
C GLN A 338 -6.80 0.99 20.18
N THR A 339 -8.12 0.99 20.34
CA THR A 339 -8.84 -0.12 20.97
C THR A 339 -9.40 -1.03 19.89
N GLY A 340 -8.86 -2.24 19.80
CA GLY A 340 -9.32 -3.22 18.82
C GLY A 340 -10.64 -3.85 19.22
N ARG A 341 -11.30 -4.47 18.24
CA ARG A 341 -12.60 -5.13 18.40
C ARG A 341 -12.77 -6.25 17.39
N LEU A 342 -13.72 -7.14 17.68
CA LEU A 342 -14.07 -8.27 16.83
C LEU A 342 -15.52 -8.14 16.34
N TRP A 343 -15.71 -8.24 15.04
CA TRP A 343 -17.00 -8.58 14.45
C TRP A 343 -16.95 -10.01 13.94
N MET A 344 -17.92 -10.82 14.34
CA MET A 344 -18.08 -12.18 13.85
C MET A 344 -19.27 -12.21 12.90
N MET A 345 -19.03 -12.42 11.62
CA MET A 345 -20.11 -12.59 10.65
C MET A 345 -20.78 -13.95 10.87
N SER A 346 -22.08 -14.03 10.69
CA SER A 346 -22.81 -15.30 10.76
C SER A 346 -23.92 -15.32 9.72
N GLY A 347 -24.25 -16.51 9.20
CA GLY A 347 -25.27 -16.67 8.17
C GLY A 347 -24.88 -17.66 7.07
N LEU A 348 -25.88 -18.15 6.36
CA LEU A 348 -25.69 -19.16 5.31
C LEU A 348 -24.96 -18.57 4.09
N SER A 349 -24.43 -19.44 3.22
CA SER A 349 -23.95 -18.99 1.91
C SER A 349 -25.04 -18.19 1.17
N GLY A 350 -24.67 -17.14 0.44
CA GLY A 350 -25.62 -16.26 -0.25
C GLY A 350 -26.36 -15.24 0.63
N SER A 351 -26.22 -15.28 1.96
CA SER A 351 -26.92 -14.35 2.86
C SER A 351 -26.33 -12.94 2.92
N GLY A 352 -25.36 -12.58 2.06
CA GLY A 352 -24.79 -11.24 2.01
C GLY A 352 -23.66 -10.94 3.03
N LYS A 353 -23.22 -11.92 3.84
CA LYS A 353 -22.14 -11.75 4.83
C LYS A 353 -20.93 -10.99 4.30
N THR A 354 -20.33 -11.49 3.21
CA THR A 354 -19.10 -10.90 2.66
C THR A 354 -19.33 -9.51 2.11
N THR A 355 -20.49 -9.24 1.50
CA THR A 355 -20.86 -7.90 1.03
C THR A 355 -20.97 -6.92 2.20
N ILE A 356 -21.63 -7.32 3.29
CA ILE A 356 -21.73 -6.51 4.51
C ILE A 356 -20.35 -6.32 5.15
N ALA A 357 -19.57 -7.39 5.26
CA ALA A 357 -18.23 -7.36 5.85
C ALA A 357 -17.27 -6.44 5.08
N GLN A 358 -17.33 -6.44 3.73
CA GLN A 358 -16.55 -5.55 2.88
C GLN A 358 -16.92 -4.09 3.11
N GLU A 359 -18.21 -3.77 3.18
CA GLU A 359 -18.65 -2.40 3.46
C GLU A 359 -18.23 -1.96 4.87
N MET A 360 -18.47 -2.80 5.88
CA MET A 360 -18.04 -2.54 7.25
C MET A 360 -16.53 -2.34 7.35
N ALA A 361 -15.73 -3.15 6.63
CA ALA A 361 -14.29 -3.02 6.63
C ALA A 361 -13.84 -1.63 6.15
N LYS A 362 -14.44 -1.12 5.07
CA LYS A 362 -14.16 0.24 4.56
C LYS A 362 -14.55 1.31 5.56
N GLN A 363 -15.78 1.27 6.08
CA GLN A 363 -16.30 2.31 6.98
C GLN A 363 -15.55 2.35 8.32
N GLN A 364 -15.20 1.17 8.85
CA GLN A 364 -14.60 1.02 10.17
C GLN A 364 -13.08 0.81 10.12
N GLN A 365 -12.48 0.89 8.93
CA GLN A 365 -11.05 0.64 8.69
C GLN A 365 -10.59 -0.73 9.24
N ALA A 366 -11.44 -1.75 9.13
CA ALA A 366 -11.22 -3.06 9.72
C ALA A 366 -10.40 -3.99 8.82
N ILE A 367 -9.65 -4.91 9.45
CA ILE A 367 -9.02 -6.03 8.74
C ILE A 367 -10.06 -7.11 8.50
N HIS A 368 -10.26 -7.50 7.24
CA HIS A 368 -11.27 -8.46 6.82
C HIS A 368 -10.64 -9.83 6.62
N LEU A 369 -10.91 -10.76 7.55
CA LEU A 369 -10.40 -12.13 7.51
C LEU A 369 -11.48 -13.07 6.94
N ARG A 370 -11.33 -13.43 5.67
CA ARG A 370 -12.25 -14.34 4.97
C ARG A 370 -11.82 -15.78 5.12
N SER A 371 -12.74 -16.63 5.56
CA SER A 371 -12.48 -18.07 5.74
C SER A 371 -12.02 -18.77 4.46
N ASP A 372 -12.56 -18.38 3.30
CA ASP A 372 -12.18 -18.95 2.02
C ASP A 372 -10.72 -18.61 1.68
N ALA A 373 -10.29 -17.35 1.83
CA ALA A 373 -8.89 -16.96 1.65
C ALA A 373 -7.94 -17.68 2.64
N VAL A 374 -8.28 -17.69 3.93
CA VAL A 374 -7.48 -18.38 4.96
C VAL A 374 -7.34 -19.87 4.64
N ARG A 375 -8.42 -20.51 4.18
CA ARG A 375 -8.40 -21.93 3.79
C ARG A 375 -7.47 -22.18 2.59
N LYS A 376 -7.53 -21.32 1.56
CA LYS A 376 -6.68 -21.44 0.37
C LYS A 376 -5.20 -21.29 0.71
N HIS A 377 -4.85 -20.30 1.54
CA HIS A 377 -3.49 -20.14 2.08
C HIS A 377 -3.01 -21.35 2.90
N LEU A 378 -3.87 -21.91 3.77
CA LEU A 378 -3.54 -23.14 4.51
C LEU A 378 -3.33 -24.36 3.61
N ALA A 379 -3.98 -24.39 2.44
CA ALA A 379 -3.84 -25.44 1.44
C ALA A 379 -2.68 -25.20 0.45
N GLY A 380 -2.04 -24.03 0.49
CA GLY A 380 -0.96 -23.65 -0.43
C GLY A 380 -1.43 -23.43 -1.87
N ILE A 381 -2.70 -23.04 -2.08
CA ILE A 381 -3.26 -22.72 -3.39
C ILE A 381 -3.48 -21.21 -3.52
N ASP A 382 -3.43 -20.68 -4.75
CA ASP A 382 -3.71 -19.27 -4.99
C ASP A 382 -5.15 -18.94 -4.56
N VAL A 383 -5.36 -17.73 -4.02
CA VAL A 383 -6.69 -17.31 -3.56
C VAL A 383 -7.70 -17.16 -4.69
N GLU A 384 -7.24 -16.95 -5.93
CA GLU A 384 -8.07 -16.88 -7.12
C GLU A 384 -8.42 -18.27 -7.69
N ASP A 385 -7.65 -19.30 -7.36
CA ASP A 385 -7.89 -20.66 -7.85
C ASP A 385 -9.07 -21.34 -7.14
N THR A 386 -9.83 -22.17 -7.86
CA THR A 386 -10.90 -22.97 -7.27
C THR A 386 -10.32 -24.10 -6.41
N GLY A 387 -10.83 -24.26 -5.18
CA GLY A 387 -10.43 -25.35 -4.31
C GLY A 387 -10.97 -26.72 -4.76
N SER A 388 -10.23 -27.78 -4.49
CA SER A 388 -10.74 -29.16 -4.58
C SER A 388 -11.58 -29.52 -3.35
N GLU A 389 -12.30 -30.65 -3.36
CA GLU A 389 -13.05 -31.11 -2.18
C GLU A 389 -12.16 -31.34 -0.94
N GLU A 390 -10.86 -31.57 -1.13
CA GLU A 390 -9.89 -31.86 -0.07
C GLU A 390 -9.70 -30.69 0.91
N ILE A 391 -9.89 -29.45 0.45
CA ILE A 391 -9.79 -28.27 1.33
C ILE A 391 -11.05 -28.09 2.20
N TYR A 392 -12.12 -28.82 1.91
CA TYR A 392 -13.40 -28.73 2.64
C TYR A 392 -13.64 -29.86 3.64
N THR A 393 -12.61 -30.65 3.95
CA THR A 393 -12.66 -31.67 4.99
C THR A 393 -12.95 -31.06 6.38
N ALA A 394 -13.45 -31.88 7.31
CA ALA A 394 -13.69 -31.44 8.69
C ALA A 394 -12.39 -30.98 9.38
N GLU A 395 -11.28 -31.67 9.12
CA GLU A 395 -9.96 -31.28 9.64
C GLU A 395 -9.51 -29.93 9.10
N MET A 396 -9.60 -29.72 7.78
CA MET A 396 -9.22 -28.43 7.18
C MET A 396 -10.13 -27.31 7.67
N SER A 397 -11.43 -27.56 7.79
CA SER A 397 -12.37 -26.61 8.39
C SER A 397 -11.94 -26.22 9.80
N GLN A 398 -11.59 -27.19 10.66
CA GLN A 398 -11.09 -26.89 12.00
C GLN A 398 -9.81 -26.04 11.98
N LYS A 399 -8.86 -26.35 11.08
CA LYS A 399 -7.63 -25.56 10.89
C LYS A 399 -7.94 -24.12 10.47
N THR A 400 -8.84 -23.92 9.50
CA THR A 400 -9.28 -22.59 9.05
C THR A 400 -9.88 -21.77 10.19
N TYR A 401 -10.83 -22.33 10.95
CA TYR A 401 -11.47 -21.59 12.05
C TYR A 401 -10.50 -21.29 13.20
N ASN A 402 -9.61 -22.22 13.53
CA ASN A 402 -8.55 -21.96 14.52
C ASN A 402 -7.62 -20.84 14.07
N ARG A 403 -7.26 -20.82 12.78
CA ARG A 403 -6.40 -19.77 12.20
C ARG A 403 -7.10 -18.41 12.17
N LEU A 404 -8.37 -18.34 11.79
CA LEU A 404 -9.17 -17.13 11.84
C LEU A 404 -9.25 -16.56 13.26
N LEU A 405 -9.52 -17.42 14.25
CA LEU A 405 -9.56 -17.02 15.65
C LEU A 405 -8.19 -16.50 16.12
N ALA A 406 -7.11 -17.22 15.83
CA ALA A 406 -5.76 -16.82 16.21
C ALA A 406 -5.37 -15.46 15.61
N LEU A 407 -5.61 -15.26 14.31
CA LEU A 407 -5.35 -13.98 13.63
C LEU A 407 -6.24 -12.86 14.18
N GLY A 408 -7.54 -13.10 14.33
CA GLY A 408 -8.49 -12.12 14.84
C GLY A 408 -8.13 -11.64 16.24
N THR A 409 -7.88 -12.57 17.15
CA THR A 409 -7.49 -12.26 18.52
C THR A 409 -6.13 -11.55 18.57
N LEU A 410 -5.15 -12.00 17.79
CA LEU A 410 -3.84 -11.35 17.70
C LEU A 410 -3.97 -9.88 17.28
N LEU A 411 -4.61 -9.62 16.14
CA LEU A 411 -4.71 -8.27 15.60
C LEU A 411 -5.60 -7.36 16.46
N ALA A 412 -6.73 -7.86 16.96
CA ALA A 412 -7.61 -7.09 17.83
C ALA A 412 -6.95 -6.75 19.18
N SER A 413 -6.16 -7.66 19.75
CA SER A 413 -5.37 -7.35 20.96
C SER A 413 -4.31 -6.27 20.75
N GLN A 414 -3.94 -5.97 19.50
CA GLN A 414 -3.00 -4.92 19.13
C GLN A 414 -3.67 -3.61 18.70
N GLY A 415 -4.98 -3.50 18.86
CA GLY A 415 -5.70 -2.26 18.59
C GLY A 415 -6.45 -2.23 17.25
N TRP A 416 -6.39 -3.30 16.45
CA TRP A 416 -7.09 -3.34 15.17
C TRP A 416 -8.55 -3.76 15.31
N SER A 417 -9.44 -3.15 14.54
CA SER A 417 -10.77 -3.69 14.32
C SER A 417 -10.68 -4.84 13.32
N VAL A 418 -11.29 -5.99 13.61
CA VAL A 418 -11.17 -7.19 12.77
C VAL A 418 -12.53 -7.82 12.53
N ILE A 419 -12.79 -8.20 11.28
CA ILE A 419 -13.99 -8.93 10.87
C ILE A 419 -13.61 -10.38 10.57
N LEU A 420 -14.21 -11.31 11.31
CA LEU A 420 -14.14 -12.75 11.07
C LEU A 420 -15.28 -13.16 10.13
N ASP A 421 -15.00 -13.26 8.83
CA ASP A 421 -16.00 -13.59 7.81
C ASP A 421 -16.00 -15.10 7.49
N ALA A 422 -16.86 -15.80 8.21
CA ALA A 422 -17.17 -17.20 8.00
C ALA A 422 -18.66 -17.47 8.28
N LYS A 423 -19.11 -18.71 8.15
CA LYS A 423 -20.52 -19.07 8.35
C LYS A 423 -20.97 -18.98 9.82
N TYR A 424 -20.07 -19.31 10.75
CA TYR A 424 -20.29 -19.41 12.20
C TYR A 424 -21.68 -19.98 12.59
N ASP A 425 -22.09 -21.02 11.86
CA ASP A 425 -23.39 -21.68 11.96
C ASP A 425 -23.48 -22.69 13.12
N ARG A 426 -22.34 -23.10 13.69
CA ARG A 426 -22.26 -24.01 14.84
C ARG A 426 -21.93 -23.28 16.15
N LYS A 427 -22.54 -23.71 17.27
CA LYS A 427 -22.38 -23.09 18.59
C LYS A 427 -20.94 -23.17 19.10
N ASP A 428 -20.28 -24.29 18.94
CA ASP A 428 -18.89 -24.50 19.38
C ASP A 428 -17.92 -23.50 18.74
N LEU A 429 -18.07 -23.21 17.45
CA LEU A 429 -17.30 -22.21 16.71
C LEU A 429 -17.53 -20.80 17.28
N ARG A 430 -18.79 -20.41 17.49
CA ARG A 430 -19.14 -19.10 18.08
C ARG A 430 -18.64 -18.96 19.51
N GLN A 431 -18.80 -20.00 20.33
CA GLN A 431 -18.35 -20.01 21.71
C GLN A 431 -16.82 -19.93 21.82
N ALA A 432 -16.07 -20.48 20.87
CA ALA A 432 -14.62 -20.31 20.83
C ALA A 432 -14.23 -18.82 20.69
N VAL A 433 -14.85 -18.10 19.76
CA VAL A 433 -14.64 -16.65 19.58
C VAL A 433 -15.05 -15.86 20.83
N ILE A 434 -16.23 -16.14 21.41
CA ILE A 434 -16.71 -15.46 22.61
C ILE A 434 -15.76 -15.67 23.80
N ARG A 435 -15.21 -16.87 23.98
CA ARG A 435 -14.26 -17.17 25.06
C ARG A 435 -12.97 -16.36 24.92
N GLU A 436 -12.37 -16.33 23.73
CA GLU A 436 -11.15 -15.55 23.50
C GLU A 436 -11.41 -14.05 23.60
N ALA A 437 -12.53 -13.56 23.06
CA ALA A 437 -12.91 -12.15 23.21
C ALA A 437 -13.02 -11.75 24.69
N LYS A 438 -13.66 -12.57 25.54
CA LYS A 438 -13.72 -12.32 26.99
C LYS A 438 -12.36 -12.37 27.66
N LYS A 439 -11.54 -13.37 27.34
CA LYS A 439 -10.20 -13.57 27.90
C LYS A 439 -9.29 -12.37 27.66
N TYR A 440 -9.35 -11.79 26.45
CA TYR A 440 -8.56 -10.61 26.07
C TYR A 440 -9.32 -9.28 26.23
N GLN A 441 -10.52 -9.30 26.82
CA GLN A 441 -11.37 -8.12 27.04
C GLN A 441 -11.66 -7.33 25.76
N LEU A 442 -11.81 -8.03 24.64
CA LEU A 442 -12.12 -7.46 23.34
C LEU A 442 -13.63 -7.25 23.19
N PRO A 443 -14.09 -6.05 22.78
CA PRO A 443 -15.46 -5.86 22.32
C PRO A 443 -15.75 -6.85 21.18
N LEU A 444 -16.88 -7.55 21.29
CA LEU A 444 -17.34 -8.53 20.30
C LEU A 444 -18.77 -8.22 19.90
N GLN A 445 -19.07 -8.33 18.62
CA GLN A 445 -20.43 -8.30 18.09
C GLN A 445 -20.60 -9.38 17.02
N ILE A 446 -21.75 -10.06 17.06
CA ILE A 446 -22.13 -11.09 16.09
C ILE A 446 -23.07 -10.42 15.09
N VAL A 447 -22.63 -10.30 13.85
CA VAL A 447 -23.43 -9.72 12.76
C VAL A 447 -24.05 -10.88 11.97
N TYR A 448 -25.31 -11.19 12.28
CA TYR A 448 -26.06 -12.25 11.61
C TYR A 448 -26.78 -11.70 10.39
N CYS A 449 -26.33 -12.11 9.20
CA CYS A 449 -26.94 -11.74 7.93
C CYS A 449 -27.96 -12.81 7.53
N ASP A 450 -29.23 -12.40 7.46
CA ASP A 450 -30.37 -13.24 7.09
C ASP A 450 -30.99 -12.78 5.76
N ALA A 451 -31.61 -13.71 5.05
CA ALA A 451 -32.48 -13.42 3.90
C ALA A 451 -33.32 -14.67 3.57
N PRO A 452 -34.46 -14.52 2.85
CA PRO A 452 -35.28 -15.65 2.43
C PRO A 452 -34.49 -16.67 1.62
N ILE A 453 -34.78 -17.97 1.79
CA ILE A 453 -33.99 -19.05 1.17
C ILE A 453 -33.94 -18.96 -0.36
N GLU A 454 -35.00 -18.48 -1.01
CA GLU A 454 -35.03 -18.31 -2.46
C GLU A 454 -34.04 -17.22 -2.91
N VAL A 455 -33.92 -16.12 -2.15
CA VAL A 455 -32.91 -15.07 -2.41
C VAL A 455 -31.50 -15.62 -2.25
N LEU A 456 -31.25 -16.47 -1.26
CA LEU A 456 -29.94 -17.12 -1.06
C LEU A 456 -29.59 -18.01 -2.26
N ARG A 457 -30.55 -18.80 -2.77
CA ARG A 457 -30.34 -19.69 -3.93
C ARG A 457 -30.01 -18.88 -5.17
N ASP A 458 -30.78 -17.82 -5.45
CA ASP A 458 -30.55 -16.96 -6.60
C ASP A 458 -29.19 -16.25 -6.53
N ARG A 459 -28.80 -15.76 -5.36
CA ARG A 459 -27.49 -15.12 -5.15
C ARG A 459 -26.33 -16.08 -5.33
N VAL A 460 -26.46 -17.32 -4.87
CA VAL A 460 -25.41 -18.34 -5.06
C VAL A 460 -25.33 -18.78 -6.52
N ALA A 461 -26.47 -18.92 -7.20
CA ALA A 461 -26.50 -19.33 -8.61
C ALA A 461 -25.94 -18.26 -9.57
N ASN A 462 -26.17 -16.97 -9.29
CA ASN A 462 -25.73 -15.85 -10.14
C ASN A 462 -24.37 -15.25 -9.72
N ARG A 463 -23.64 -15.88 -8.79
CA ARG A 463 -22.37 -15.36 -8.28
C ARG A 463 -21.26 -15.50 -9.34
N SER A 464 -20.56 -14.40 -9.62
CA SER A 464 -19.40 -14.37 -10.53
C SER A 464 -18.23 -13.58 -9.91
N GLY A 465 -17.00 -14.06 -10.04
CA GLY A 465 -15.79 -13.33 -9.62
C GLY A 465 -15.53 -13.25 -8.11
N ASP A 466 -16.08 -14.19 -7.34
CA ASP A 466 -15.86 -14.32 -5.88
C ASP A 466 -15.01 -15.57 -5.58
N ILE A 467 -14.14 -15.52 -4.57
CA ILE A 467 -13.25 -16.62 -4.16
C ILE A 467 -13.97 -17.76 -3.42
N SER A 468 -15.29 -17.68 -3.28
CA SER A 468 -16.11 -18.56 -2.44
C SER A 468 -16.71 -19.73 -3.23
N ASP A 469 -16.33 -20.97 -2.90
CA ASP A 469 -16.71 -22.19 -3.65
C ASP A 469 -18.10 -22.78 -3.27
N ALA A 470 -19.02 -21.96 -2.74
CA ALA A 470 -20.33 -22.46 -2.29
C ALA A 470 -21.30 -22.69 -3.46
N THR A 471 -21.96 -23.85 -3.51
CA THR A 471 -22.99 -24.21 -4.52
C THR A 471 -24.42 -24.20 -3.97
N PRO A 472 -25.47 -24.07 -4.81
CA PRO A 472 -26.87 -24.09 -4.36
C PRO A 472 -27.25 -25.36 -3.59
N ASP A 473 -26.73 -26.52 -3.99
CA ASP A 473 -26.99 -27.81 -3.33
C ASP A 473 -26.42 -27.89 -1.91
N LEU A 474 -25.40 -27.09 -1.61
CA LEU A 474 -24.79 -27.00 -0.29
C LEU A 474 -25.67 -26.21 0.70
N LEU A 475 -26.58 -25.35 0.22
CA LEU A 475 -27.42 -24.49 1.07
C LEU A 475 -28.39 -25.29 1.95
N ALA A 476 -29.02 -26.32 1.39
CA ALA A 476 -29.96 -27.17 2.13
C ALA A 476 -29.26 -27.89 3.30
N LYS A 477 -28.06 -28.43 3.04
CA LYS A 477 -27.22 -29.06 4.08
C LYS A 477 -26.77 -28.06 5.14
N GLN A 478 -26.35 -26.85 4.75
CA GLN A 478 -25.98 -25.80 5.71
C GLN A 478 -27.15 -25.41 6.61
N ARG A 479 -28.34 -25.21 6.03
CA ARG A 479 -29.54 -24.86 6.81
C ARG A 479 -29.92 -25.94 7.81
N ALA A 480 -29.83 -27.22 7.42
CA ALA A 480 -30.13 -28.33 8.31
C ALA A 480 -29.13 -28.44 9.49
N ASN A 481 -27.88 -28.03 9.27
CA ASN A 481 -26.81 -28.11 10.26
C ASN A 481 -26.64 -26.82 11.09
N ALA A 482 -27.32 -25.73 10.74
CA ALA A 482 -27.23 -24.46 11.44
C ALA A 482 -27.89 -24.54 12.82
N GLU A 483 -27.16 -24.16 13.85
CA GLU A 483 -27.61 -24.21 15.24
C GLU A 483 -28.05 -22.82 15.72
N PRO A 484 -29.24 -22.70 16.36
CA PRO A 484 -29.79 -21.42 16.77
C PRO A 484 -28.89 -20.73 17.81
N PHE A 485 -28.96 -19.39 17.81
CA PHE A 485 -28.26 -18.57 18.80
C PHE A 485 -28.80 -18.83 20.21
N THR A 486 -27.90 -19.08 21.16
CA THR A 486 -28.24 -19.29 22.57
C THR A 486 -28.61 -17.97 23.26
N LYS A 487 -29.28 -18.03 24.42
CA LYS A 487 -29.59 -16.83 25.23
C LYS A 487 -28.34 -16.00 25.58
N ALA A 488 -27.20 -16.66 25.80
CA ALA A 488 -25.94 -15.98 26.09
C ALA A 488 -25.36 -15.27 24.85
N GLU A 489 -25.65 -15.77 23.64
CA GLU A 489 -25.19 -15.18 22.38
C GLU A 489 -26.03 -13.95 21.98
N GLN A 490 -27.29 -13.88 22.43
CA GLN A 490 -28.19 -12.74 22.14
C GLN A 490 -27.62 -11.39 22.59
N ALA A 491 -26.81 -11.37 23.65
CA ALA A 491 -26.17 -10.14 24.13
C ALA A 491 -25.13 -9.54 23.15
N TYR A 492 -24.67 -10.34 22.19
CA TYR A 492 -23.72 -9.92 21.16
C TYR A 492 -24.37 -9.72 19.79
N LEU A 493 -25.62 -10.16 19.61
CA LEU A 493 -26.22 -10.37 18.30
C LEU A 493 -26.82 -9.10 17.74
N VAL A 494 -26.46 -8.79 16.49
CA VAL A 494 -27.19 -7.87 15.60
C VAL A 494 -27.64 -8.67 14.40
N THR A 495 -28.94 -8.64 14.13
CA THR A 495 -29.53 -9.30 12.96
C THR A 495 -29.76 -8.27 11.86
N LEU A 496 -29.25 -8.58 10.66
CA LEU A 496 -29.41 -7.78 9.46
C LEU A 496 -30.21 -8.60 8.43
N ASP A 497 -31.37 -8.08 8.05
CA ASP A 497 -32.13 -8.59 6.91
C ASP A 497 -31.52 -8.03 5.62
N THR A 498 -30.71 -8.85 4.96
CA THR A 498 -29.99 -8.46 3.74
C THR A 498 -30.88 -8.45 2.49
N SER A 499 -32.17 -8.71 2.62
CA SER A 499 -33.14 -8.50 1.55
C SER A 499 -33.65 -7.05 1.48
N GLN A 500 -33.36 -6.24 2.52
CA GLN A 500 -33.72 -4.84 2.58
C GLN A 500 -32.83 -3.96 1.71
N ASP A 501 -33.30 -2.73 1.46
CA ASP A 501 -32.57 -1.72 0.69
C ASP A 501 -31.26 -1.34 1.38
N TRP A 502 -30.22 -1.10 0.58
CA TRP A 502 -28.88 -0.76 1.05
C TRP A 502 -28.85 0.46 1.98
N LYS A 503 -29.74 1.44 1.78
CA LYS A 503 -29.82 2.62 2.64
C LYS A 503 -30.11 2.24 4.10
N GLN A 504 -31.08 1.35 4.32
CA GLN A 504 -31.45 0.87 5.67
C GLN A 504 -30.32 0.05 6.30
N LEU A 505 -29.64 -0.77 5.50
CA LEU A 505 -28.46 -1.52 5.94
C LEU A 505 -27.34 -0.56 6.35
N SER A 506 -27.04 0.44 5.53
CA SER A 506 -25.94 1.40 5.77
C SER A 506 -26.12 2.20 7.08
N GLU A 507 -27.35 2.61 7.41
CA GLU A 507 -27.66 3.29 8.67
C GLU A 507 -27.41 2.38 9.87
N THR A 508 -27.72 1.08 9.74
CA THR A 508 -27.44 0.10 10.79
C THR A 508 -25.94 -0.15 10.94
N LEU A 509 -25.20 -0.26 9.82
CA LEU A 509 -23.75 -0.47 9.83
C LEU A 509 -22.96 0.69 10.43
N ALA A 510 -23.42 1.93 10.24
CA ALA A 510 -22.79 3.12 10.81
C ALA A 510 -22.85 3.16 12.36
N ASN A 511 -23.76 2.39 12.97
CA ASN A 511 -23.95 2.31 14.42
C ASN A 511 -23.24 1.12 15.07
N LEU A 512 -22.55 0.27 14.30
CA LEU A 512 -21.72 -0.86 14.76
C LEU A 512 -20.26 -0.44 14.88
#